data_AF-A0AAU4R2Y5-F1
#
_entry.id   AF-A0AAU4R2Y5-F1
#
_cell.length_a   1.000
_cell.length_b   1.000
_cell.length_c   1.000
_cell.angle_alpha   90.00
_cell.angle_beta   90.00
_cell.angle_gamma   90.00
#
_symmetry.space_group_name_H-M   'P 1'
#
loop_
_entity.id
_entity.type
_entity.pdbx_description
1 polymer ?
#
loop_
_entity_poly.entity_id
_entity_poly.type
_entity_poly.pdbx_seq_one_letter_code
_entity_poly.pdbx_strand_id
1 'polypeptide(L)'
;MLHLGVTSHFYVGETSQDARRSLYPYYRAYLRPKTPGGRGRLIEADQFEAVTSPLGALMTGSPQEVIDKILTERELLSVDRFMGQIDFGGMPAGMVNDSIELLANEVAPAISKETAIDVATA
;
A
#
# COMPACT_ATOMS: atom_id res chain seq x y z
N MET A 1 4.50 26.70 -4.89
CA MET A 1 3.78 25.48 -5.30
C MET A 1 3.22 24.80 -4.06
N LEU A 2 2.05 24.17 -4.16
CA LEU A 2 1.46 23.37 -3.09
C LEU A 2 1.91 21.90 -3.27
N HIS A 3 2.29 21.25 -2.18
CA HIS A 3 2.62 19.83 -2.16
C HIS A 3 1.40 19.01 -1.72
N LEU A 4 1.17 17.86 -2.36
CA LEU A 4 0.02 17.00 -2.10
C LEU A 4 0.48 15.58 -1.76
N GLY A 5 0.20 15.18 -0.52
CA GLY A 5 0.46 13.83 -0.04
C GLY A 5 -0.79 12.96 0.03
N VAL A 6 -0.62 11.68 -0.23
CA VAL A 6 -1.62 10.63 0.00
C VAL A 6 -1.13 9.66 1.08
N THR A 7 -2.07 9.15 1.88
CA THR A 7 -1.80 8.16 2.91
C THR A 7 -2.64 6.91 2.67
N SER A 8 -2.01 5.74 2.66
CA SER A 8 -2.69 4.46 2.45
C SER A 8 -2.20 3.42 3.45
N HIS A 9 -3.06 2.49 3.85
CA HIS A 9 -2.57 1.26 4.46
C HIS A 9 -1.68 0.54 3.44
N PHE A 10 -0.53 0.04 3.87
CA PHE A 10 0.52 -0.42 2.97
C PHE A 10 1.09 -1.76 3.40
N TYR A 11 1.27 -2.65 2.43
CA TYR A 11 2.05 -3.87 2.56
C TYR A 11 2.42 -4.41 1.19
N VAL A 12 3.70 -4.62 0.91
CA VAL A 12 4.20 -5.24 -0.32
C VAL A 12 4.80 -6.61 0.01
N GLY A 13 4.50 -7.60 -0.81
CA GLY A 13 5.13 -8.92 -0.74
C GLY A 13 5.72 -9.29 -2.10
N GLU A 14 6.46 -10.40 -2.18
CA GLU A 14 7.13 -10.81 -3.42
C GLU A 14 6.15 -11.00 -4.60
N THR A 15 4.97 -11.57 -4.31
CA THR A 15 3.89 -11.76 -5.31
C THR A 15 2.59 -11.13 -4.84
N SER A 16 1.77 -10.71 -5.80
CA SER A 16 0.45 -10.13 -5.58
C SER A 16 -0.49 -11.07 -4.80
N GLN A 17 -0.42 -12.36 -5.08
CA GLN A 17 -1.23 -13.40 -4.46
C GLN A 17 -0.78 -13.67 -3.02
N ASP A 18 0.52 -13.84 -2.80
CA ASP A 18 1.06 -14.09 -1.46
C ASP A 18 0.90 -12.86 -0.56
N ALA A 19 1.06 -11.66 -1.11
CA ALA A 19 0.86 -10.42 -0.38
C ALA A 19 -0.55 -10.34 0.20
N ARG A 20 -1.57 -10.52 -0.65
CA ARG A 20 -2.99 -10.49 -0.25
C ARG A 20 -3.34 -11.61 0.73
N ARG A 21 -2.94 -12.85 0.42
CA ARG A 21 -3.22 -14.03 1.26
C ARG A 21 -2.65 -13.85 2.67
N SER A 22 -1.42 -13.38 2.77
CA SER A 22 -0.72 -13.23 4.06
C SER A 22 -1.24 -12.05 4.86
N LEU A 23 -1.61 -10.95 4.19
CA LEU A 23 -2.09 -9.72 4.83
C LEU A 23 -3.53 -9.82 5.35
N TYR A 24 -4.41 -10.51 4.64
CA TYR A 24 -5.85 -10.57 4.93
C TYR A 24 -6.20 -10.80 6.42
N PRO A 25 -5.64 -11.82 7.11
CA PRO A 25 -5.98 -12.05 8.52
C PRO A 25 -5.64 -10.85 9.42
N TYR A 26 -4.51 -10.17 9.18
CA TYR A 26 -4.08 -9.02 9.96
C TYR A 26 -4.92 -7.78 9.65
N TYR A 27 -5.21 -7.52 8.38
CA TYR A 27 -6.05 -6.39 7.99
C TYR A 27 -7.48 -6.54 8.50
N ARG A 28 -8.05 -7.75 8.42
CA ARG A 28 -9.35 -8.07 9.01
C ARG A 28 -9.35 -7.92 10.52
N ALA A 29 -8.30 -8.40 11.19
CA ALA A 29 -8.16 -8.25 12.63
C ALA A 29 -8.05 -6.78 13.03
N TYR A 30 -7.33 -5.96 12.28
CA TYR A 30 -7.16 -4.52 12.52
C TYR A 30 -8.47 -3.75 12.42
N LEU A 31 -9.24 -3.97 11.35
CA LEU A 31 -10.50 -3.26 11.11
C LEU A 31 -11.65 -3.67 12.04
N ARG A 32 -11.59 -4.88 12.64
CA ARG A 32 -12.71 -5.36 13.48
C ARG A 32 -12.92 -4.46 14.71
N PRO A 33 -14.17 -4.28 15.16
CA PRO A 33 -14.44 -3.65 16.45
C PRO A 33 -13.71 -4.37 17.59
N LYS A 34 -12.99 -3.63 18.44
CA LYS A 34 -12.22 -4.18 19.56
C LYS A 34 -13.04 -4.30 20.84
N THR A 35 -14.17 -3.61 20.91
CA THR A 35 -15.10 -3.60 22.05
C THR A 35 -16.54 -3.78 21.55
N PRO A 36 -17.46 -4.29 22.38
CA PRO A 36 -18.89 -4.28 22.06
C PRO A 36 -19.36 -2.86 21.74
N GLY A 37 -20.02 -2.67 20.58
CA GLY A 37 -20.45 -1.35 20.10
C GLY A 37 -19.32 -0.42 19.65
N GLY A 38 -18.06 -0.90 19.59
CA GLY A 38 -16.92 -0.13 19.11
C GLY A 38 -16.98 0.18 17.61
N ARG A 39 -16.19 1.19 17.20
CA ARG A 39 -16.00 1.51 15.77
C ARG A 39 -15.22 0.41 15.06
N GLY A 40 -15.44 0.26 13.76
CA GLY A 40 -14.79 -0.73 12.92
C GLY A 40 -15.79 -1.55 12.12
N ARG A 41 -15.28 -2.48 11.31
CA ARG A 41 -16.11 -3.45 10.57
C ARG A 41 -15.36 -4.75 10.35
N LEU A 42 -16.09 -5.84 10.26
CA LEU A 42 -15.56 -7.07 9.68
C LEU A 42 -15.52 -6.89 8.17
N ILE A 43 -14.35 -7.13 7.59
CA ILE A 43 -14.18 -7.20 6.14
C ILE A 43 -14.21 -8.67 5.74
N GLU A 44 -15.08 -8.98 4.79
CA GLU A 44 -15.19 -10.31 4.20
C GLU A 44 -14.27 -10.42 2.97
N ALA A 45 -14.10 -11.64 2.44
CA ALA A 45 -13.07 -11.91 1.43
C ALA A 45 -13.30 -11.14 0.12
N ASP A 46 -14.55 -11.07 -0.34
CA ASP A 46 -14.98 -10.30 -1.53
C ASP A 46 -14.72 -8.79 -1.37
N GLN A 47 -15.00 -8.26 -0.18
CA GLN A 47 -14.71 -6.86 0.16
C GLN A 47 -13.20 -6.61 0.23
N PHE A 48 -12.43 -7.58 0.71
CA PHE A 48 -10.97 -7.49 0.73
C PHE A 48 -10.40 -7.49 -0.69
N GLU A 49 -10.88 -8.37 -1.56
CA GLU A 49 -10.53 -8.36 -2.99
C GLU A 49 -10.80 -7.00 -3.61
N ALA A 50 -11.99 -6.43 -3.37
CA ALA A 50 -12.36 -5.10 -3.88
C ALA A 50 -11.41 -3.99 -3.41
N VAL A 51 -11.06 -3.93 -2.11
CA VAL A 51 -10.14 -2.89 -1.61
C VAL A 51 -8.70 -3.11 -2.04
N THR A 52 -8.31 -4.33 -2.42
CA THR A 52 -6.98 -4.66 -2.95
C THR A 52 -6.89 -4.55 -4.48
N SER A 53 -7.99 -4.24 -5.17
CA SER A 53 -8.00 -4.08 -6.63
C SER A 53 -7.06 -2.93 -7.09
N PRO A 54 -6.74 -2.83 -8.39
CA PRO A 54 -5.86 -1.77 -8.90
C PRO A 54 -6.30 -0.34 -8.50
N LEU A 55 -7.60 -0.07 -8.46
CA LEU A 55 -8.16 1.22 -8.01
C LEU A 55 -8.65 1.19 -6.55
N GLY A 56 -8.42 0.09 -5.83
CA GLY A 56 -8.82 -0.08 -4.43
C GLY A 56 -7.89 0.67 -3.49
N ALA A 57 -8.43 1.12 -2.35
CA ALA A 57 -7.72 1.98 -1.39
C ALA A 57 -6.58 1.30 -0.60
N LEU A 58 -6.46 -0.03 -0.62
CA LEU A 58 -5.37 -0.74 0.06
C LEU A 58 -4.16 -0.83 -0.86
N MET A 59 -3.03 -0.24 -0.46
CA MET A 59 -1.79 -0.26 -1.23
C MET A 59 -1.04 -1.57 -0.95
N THR A 60 -1.43 -2.65 -1.66
CA THR A 60 -0.84 -3.97 -1.49
C THR A 60 -0.78 -4.77 -2.78
N GLY A 61 0.24 -5.62 -2.90
CA GLY A 61 0.51 -6.43 -4.08
C GLY A 61 1.98 -6.85 -4.17
N SER A 62 2.40 -7.22 -5.37
CA SER A 62 3.81 -7.32 -5.74
C SER A 62 4.46 -5.93 -5.82
N PRO A 63 5.80 -5.82 -5.91
CA PRO A 63 6.47 -4.54 -6.14
C PRO A 63 5.93 -3.82 -7.38
N GLN A 64 5.77 -4.54 -8.51
CA GLN A 64 5.24 -3.95 -9.74
C GLN A 64 3.82 -3.42 -9.57
N GLU A 65 2.93 -4.19 -8.93
CA GLU A 65 1.55 -3.75 -8.74
C GLU A 65 1.46 -2.53 -7.83
N VAL A 66 2.28 -2.47 -6.79
CA VAL A 66 2.36 -1.29 -5.91
C VAL A 66 2.91 -0.07 -6.67
N ILE A 67 3.92 -0.24 -7.52
CA ILE A 67 4.45 0.83 -8.39
C ILE A 67 3.33 1.38 -9.28
N ASP A 68 2.61 0.50 -9.98
CA ASP A 68 1.54 0.88 -10.90
C ASP A 68 0.43 1.66 -10.18
N LYS A 69 0.07 1.23 -8.97
CA LYS A 69 -0.93 1.92 -8.14
C LYS A 69 -0.47 3.31 -7.69
N ILE A 70 0.78 3.45 -7.23
CA ILE A 70 1.33 4.76 -6.85
C ILE A 70 1.38 5.72 -8.06
N LEU A 71 1.79 5.22 -9.23
CA LEU A 71 1.80 6.02 -10.46
C LEU A 71 0.39 6.39 -10.92
N THR A 72 -0.58 5.50 -10.75
CA THR A 72 -2.00 5.79 -11.02
C THR A 72 -2.51 6.89 -10.09
N GLU A 73 -2.23 6.82 -8.78
CA GLU A 73 -2.60 7.91 -7.85
C GLU A 73 -1.94 9.23 -8.22
N ARG A 74 -0.67 9.21 -8.64
CA ARG A 74 0.05 10.38 -9.14
C ARG A 74 -0.61 10.97 -10.37
N GLU A 75 -0.98 10.16 -11.36
CA GLU A 75 -1.63 10.61 -12.58
C GLU A 75 -3.00 11.24 -12.28
N LEU A 76 -3.81 10.57 -11.46
CA LEU A 76 -5.18 11.01 -11.16
C LEU A 76 -5.25 12.23 -10.24
N LEU A 77 -4.34 12.33 -9.28
CA LEU A 77 -4.43 13.32 -8.19
C LEU A 77 -3.30 14.34 -8.20
N SER A 78 -2.27 14.16 -9.04
CA SER A 78 -1.05 14.97 -9.02
C SER A 78 -0.34 14.95 -7.65
N VAL A 79 -0.38 13.80 -6.95
CA VAL A 79 0.32 13.62 -5.67
C VAL A 79 1.84 13.61 -5.88
N ASP A 80 2.56 14.24 -4.96
CA ASP A 80 4.02 14.28 -4.95
C ASP A 80 4.64 13.60 -3.71
N ARG A 81 3.79 13.08 -2.82
CA ARG A 81 4.20 12.30 -1.66
C ARG A 81 3.26 11.13 -1.40
N PHE A 82 3.84 9.93 -1.26
CA PHE A 82 3.14 8.75 -0.77
C PHE A 82 3.59 8.43 0.66
N MET A 83 2.64 8.08 1.52
CA MET A 83 2.89 7.63 2.90
C MET A 83 2.16 6.32 3.16
N GLY A 84 2.93 5.25 3.35
CA GLY A 84 2.39 3.93 3.69
C GLY A 84 2.29 3.75 5.20
N GLN A 85 1.08 3.51 5.72
CA GLN A 85 0.90 3.00 7.07
C GLN A 85 1.16 1.49 7.06
N ILE A 86 2.27 1.08 7.66
CA ILE A 86 2.65 -0.32 7.89
C ILE A 86 2.24 -0.77 9.29
N ASP A 87 2.28 -2.08 9.51
CA ASP A 87 1.94 -2.76 10.77
C ASP A 87 0.54 -2.45 11.29
N PHE A 88 -0.35 -3.43 11.14
CA PHE A 88 -1.74 -3.32 11.56
C PHE A 88 -1.99 -3.86 12.98
N GLY A 89 -0.93 -4.11 13.75
CA GLY A 89 -0.99 -4.66 15.09
C GLY A 89 -1.13 -6.17 15.08
N GLY A 90 -0.03 -6.86 15.39
CA GLY A 90 0.05 -8.32 15.44
C GLY A 90 0.63 -8.96 14.18
N MET A 91 1.15 -8.17 13.23
CA MET A 91 1.91 -8.69 12.10
C MET A 91 3.28 -9.24 12.60
N PRO A 92 3.77 -10.37 12.06
CA PRO A 92 5.11 -10.86 12.36
C PRO A 92 6.17 -9.85 11.94
N ALA A 93 7.20 -9.65 12.77
CA ALA A 93 8.27 -8.69 12.48
C ALA A 93 8.97 -8.95 11.14
N GLY A 94 9.18 -10.23 10.77
CA GLY A 94 9.74 -10.59 9.46
C GLY A 94 8.89 -10.05 8.31
N MET A 95 7.58 -10.28 8.35
CA MET A 95 6.64 -9.78 7.33
C MET A 95 6.71 -8.24 7.17
N VAL A 96 6.82 -7.51 8.29
CA VAL A 96 6.95 -6.05 8.26
C VAL A 96 8.31 -5.64 7.67
N ASN A 97 9.39 -6.26 8.11
CA ASN A 97 10.74 -5.95 7.65
C ASN A 97 10.93 -6.27 6.16
N ASP A 98 10.48 -7.43 5.71
CA ASP A 98 10.56 -7.85 4.30
C ASP A 98 9.78 -6.86 3.41
N SER A 99 8.60 -6.41 3.85
CA SER A 99 7.83 -5.39 3.14
C SER A 99 8.54 -4.03 3.09
N ILE A 100 9.29 -3.65 4.14
CA ILE A 100 10.10 -2.43 4.14
C ILE A 100 11.28 -2.57 3.18
N GLU A 101 11.92 -3.74 3.15
CA GLU A 101 13.04 -4.01 2.23
C GLU A 101 12.60 -3.94 0.76
N LEU A 102 11.46 -4.54 0.42
CA LEU A 102 10.88 -4.44 -0.93
C LEU A 102 10.51 -2.99 -1.28
N LEU A 103 9.96 -2.23 -0.33
CA LEU A 103 9.69 -0.81 -0.53
C LEU A 103 10.98 -0.03 -0.82
N ALA A 104 12.02 -0.25 -0.02
CA ALA A 104 13.27 0.49 -0.10
C ALA A 104 14.12 0.13 -1.34
N ASN A 105 14.14 -1.15 -1.71
CA ASN A 105 15.04 -1.68 -2.73
C ASN A 105 14.41 -1.81 -4.11
N GLU A 106 13.08 -1.92 -4.22
CA GLU A 106 12.40 -2.12 -5.50
C GLU A 106 11.44 -0.98 -5.83
N VAL A 107 10.48 -0.72 -4.95
CA VAL A 107 9.38 0.22 -5.22
C VAL A 107 9.87 1.67 -5.28
N ALA A 108 10.54 2.15 -4.23
CA ALA A 108 10.97 3.54 -4.15
C ALA A 108 11.99 3.94 -5.24
N PRO A 109 12.99 3.10 -5.60
CA PRO A 109 13.87 3.38 -6.73
C PRO A 109 13.13 3.44 -8.06
N ALA A 110 12.16 2.54 -8.32
CA ALA A 110 11.36 2.56 -9.54
C ALA A 110 10.52 3.83 -9.66
N ILE A 111 9.81 4.23 -8.59
CA ILE A 111 9.06 5.49 -8.56
C ILE A 111 9.98 6.69 -8.78
N SER A 112 11.16 6.71 -8.15
CA SER A 112 12.12 7.79 -8.33
C SER A 112 12.59 7.91 -9.78
N LYS A 113 12.78 6.78 -10.47
CA LYS A 113 13.17 6.75 -11.88
C LYS A 113 12.06 7.28 -12.80
N GLU A 114 10.82 6.83 -12.59
CA GLU A 114 9.66 7.24 -13.40
C GLU A 114 9.23 8.70 -13.15
N THR A 115 9.55 9.25 -11.98
CA THR A 115 9.17 10.61 -11.59
C THR A 115 10.33 11.61 -11.57
N ALA A 116 11.53 11.17 -11.94
CA ALA A 116 12.67 12.05 -12.13
C ALA A 116 12.31 13.12 -13.16
N ILE A 117 12.46 14.39 -12.76
CA ILE A 117 12.30 15.51 -13.67
C ILE A 117 13.43 15.43 -14.69
N ASP A 118 13.10 15.40 -15.99
CA ASP A 118 14.10 15.53 -17.04
C ASP A 118 14.64 16.97 -17.02
N VAL A 119 15.80 17.16 -16.39
CA VAL A 119 16.46 18.48 -16.25
C VAL A 119 17.05 18.95 -17.59
N ALA A 120 16.93 18.17 -18.67
CA ALA A 120 17.51 18.48 -19.97
C ALA A 120 16.84 19.64 -20.74
N THR A 121 15.69 20.15 -20.29
CA THR A 121 15.03 21.31 -20.92
C THR A 121 14.53 22.31 -19.88
N ALA A 122 15.45 23.09 -19.30
CA ALA A 122 15.16 24.34 -18.61
C ALA A 122 16.30 25.34 -18.83
#